data_AF-A0A9D8E5G6-F1
#
_entry.id   AF-A0A9D8E5G6-F1
#
_cell.length_a   1.000
_cell.length_b   1.000
_cell.length_c   1.000
_cell.angle_alpha   90.00
_cell.angle_beta   90.00
_cell.angle_gamma   90.00
#
_symmetry.space_group_name_H-M   'P 1'
#
loop_
_entity.id
_entity.type
_entity.pdbx_description
1 polymer ?
#
loop_
_entity_poly.entity_id
_entity_poly.type
_entity_poly.pdbx_seq_one_letter_code
_entity_poly.pdbx_strand_id
1 'polypeptide(L)' 'MYRIVEKQELAPAIKQMVVETPHVARRARPGQFVIVRLDAP' A
#
# COMPACT_ATOMS: atom_id res chain seq x y z
N MET A 1 -6.46 -1.82 10.52
CA MET A 1 -6.47 -2.61 9.27
C MET A 1 -6.84 -1.64 8.14
N TYR A 2 -6.12 -1.63 7.02
CA TYR A 2 -6.37 -0.71 5.91
C TYR A 2 -6.99 -1.44 4.71
N ARG A 3 -7.90 -0.79 4.00
CA ARG A 3 -8.62 -1.39 2.87
C ARG A 3 -7.78 -1.32 1.59
N ILE A 4 -7.71 -2.41 0.85
CA ILE A 4 -7.21 -2.42 -0.54
C ILE A 4 -8.38 -2.03 -1.44
N VAL A 5 -8.25 -0.91 -2.15
CA VAL A 5 -9.30 -0.41 -3.06
C VAL A 5 -9.10 -0.92 -4.49
N GLU A 6 -7.86 -1.21 -4.87
CA GLU A 6 -7.52 -1.78 -6.17
C GLU A 6 -6.32 -2.71 -6.05
N LYS A 7 -6.31 -3.77 -6.85
CA LYS A 7 -5.20 -4.71 -6.97
C LYS A 7 -5.10 -5.19 -8.42
N GLN A 8 -3.94 -4.95 -9.03
CA GLN A 8 -3.67 -5.31 -10.42
C GLN A 8 -2.34 -6.06 -10.53
N GLU A 9 -2.30 -7.10 -11.35
CA GLU A 9 -1.05 -7.75 -11.77
C GLU A 9 -0.48 -7.00 -12.98
N LEU A 10 0.75 -6.49 -12.85
CA LEU A 10 1.39 -5.72 -13.92
C LEU A 10 2.30 -6.59 -14.79
N ALA A 11 2.91 -7.61 -14.19
CA ALA A 11 3.81 -8.55 -14.82
C ALA A 11 3.96 -9.78 -13.89
N PRO A 12 4.57 -10.89 -14.34
CA PRO A 12 4.88 -12.01 -13.46
C PRO A 12 5.63 -11.54 -12.21
N ALA A 13 5.11 -11.90 -11.04
CA ALA A 13 5.60 -11.50 -9.71
C ALA A 13 5.47 -10.00 -9.33
N ILE A 14 4.92 -9.12 -10.19
CA ILE A 14 4.73 -7.69 -9.88
C ILE A 14 3.24 -7.36 -9.76
N LYS A 15 2.86 -6.84 -8.60
CA LYS A 15 1.47 -6.46 -8.29
C LYS A 15 1.42 -5.00 -7.83
N GLN A 16 0.57 -4.20 -8.47
CA GLN A 16 0.21 -2.87 -8.00
C GLN A 16 -0.99 -2.98 -7.05
N MET A 17 -0.93 -2.26 -5.94
CA MET A 17 -2.00 -2.21 -4.95
C MET A 17 -2.26 -0.76 -4.56
N VAL A 18 -3.52 -0.36 -4.59
CA VAL A 18 -3.96 0.93 -4.05
C VAL A 18 -4.61 0.67 -2.70
N VAL A 19 -4.11 1.30 -1.65
CA VAL A 19 -4.55 1.08 -0.27
C VAL A 19 -5.06 2.39 0.34
N GLU A 20 -6.28 2.35 0.87
CA GLU A 20 -6.92 3.50 1.50
C GLU A 20 -6.27 3.81 2.86
N THR A 21 -5.49 4.90 2.90
CA THR A 21 -4.73 5.31 4.09
C THR A 21 -4.69 6.84 4.24
N PRO A 22 -5.79 7.51 4.65
CA PRO A 22 -5.90 8.97 4.59
C PRO A 22 -4.78 9.74 5.33
N HIS A 23 -4.33 9.24 6.48
CA HIS A 23 -3.31 9.91 7.29
C HIS A 23 -1.90 9.82 6.69
N VAL A 24 -1.58 8.70 6.03
CA VAL A 24 -0.27 8.48 5.39
C VAL A 24 -0.26 9.17 4.02
N ALA A 25 -1.31 8.99 3.22
CA ALA A 25 -1.44 9.58 1.89
C ALA A 25 -1.32 11.11 1.91
N ARG A 26 -1.95 11.78 2.89
CA ARG A 26 -1.87 13.26 3.03
C ARG A 26 -0.48 13.78 3.39
N ARG A 27 0.40 12.96 3.96
CA ARG A 27 1.72 13.37 4.48
C ARG A 27 2.89 12.84 3.64
N ALA A 28 2.61 12.01 2.63
CA ALA A 28 3.63 11.39 1.81
C ALA A 28 4.43 12.44 1.03
N ARG A 29 5.76 12.29 1.03
CA ARG A 29 6.71 13.11 0.27
C ARG A 29 7.65 12.22 -0.53
N PRO A 30 8.27 12.73 -1.61
CA PRO A 30 9.23 11.97 -2.41
C PRO A 30 10.36 11.37 -1.55
N GLY A 31 10.72 10.12 -1.82
CA GLY A 31 11.76 9.39 -1.09
C GLY A 31 11.31 8.71 0.21
N GLN A 32 10.06 8.90 0.65
CA GLN A 32 9.50 8.17 1.80
C GLN A 32 8.93 6.82 1.39
N PHE A 33 8.84 5.91 2.36
CA PHE A 33 8.24 4.59 2.21
C PHE A 33 7.37 4.25 3.42
N VAL A 34 6.59 3.17 3.32
CA VAL A 34 5.75 2.63 4.38
C VAL A 34 6.24 1.26 4.84
N ILE A 35 5.97 0.92 6.10
CA ILE A 35 6.17 -0.43 6.63
C ILE A 35 4.79 -1.09 6.72
N VAL A 36 4.66 -2.29 6.15
CA VAL A 36 3.41 -3.05 6.15
C VAL A 36 3.58 -4.31 6.99
N ARG A 37 2.59 -4.57 7.85
CA ARG A 37 2.48 -5.83 8.60
C ARG A 37 1.21 -6.55 8.12
N LEU A 38 1.36 -7.79 7.67
CA LEU A 38 0.26 -8.59 7.11
C LEU A 38 -0.52 -9.31 8.22
N ASP A 39 0.21 -9.89 9.17
CA ASP A 39 -0.38 -10.72 10.22
C ASP A 39 -0.20 -10.10 11.61
N ALA A 40 -1.14 -10.36 12.51
CA ALA A 40 -0.93 -10.21 13.95
C ALA A 40 -0.37 -11.53 14.52
N PRO A 41 0.40 -11.51 15.62
CA PRO A 41 0.71 -12.73 16.35
C PRO A 41 -0.56 -13.42 16.88
#